data_AF-A0A7J3WX63-F1
#
_entry.id   AF-A0A7J3WX63-F1
#
_cell.length_a   1.000
_cell.length_b   1.000
_cell.length_c   1.000
_cell.angle_alpha   90.00
_cell.angle_beta   90.00
_cell.angle_gamma   90.00
#
_symmetry.space_group_name_H-M   'P 1'
#
loop_
_entity.id
_entity.type
_entity.pdbx_description
1 polymer ?
#
loop_
_entity_poly.entity_id
_entity_poly.type
_entity_poly.pdbx_seq_one_letter_code
_entity_poly.pdbx_strand_id
1 'polypeptide(L)'
;MLRDEGRYKLHPGALYLYYKDGELKAIADLDHVYGKCREGLKENIRFLHGVLRDLKSRGFDAVVVGKAFDDDLYAWVKSGEPGKKLDYEGFSILLSRFVASVDEFEKMNWYMERVDDDIVLEAIGVEYPEHSIEDGRDDVIIGYSHYFDDC
;
A
#
# COMPACT_ATOMS: atom_id res chain seq x y z
N MET A 1 -0.80 13.08 1.48
CA MET A 1 -1.50 13.05 2.78
C MET A 1 -2.02 14.44 3.07
N LEU A 2 -3.29 14.57 3.44
CA LEU A 2 -3.97 15.86 3.60
C LEU A 2 -4.18 16.16 5.09
N ARG A 3 -4.23 17.45 5.45
CA ARG A 3 -4.67 17.89 6.78
C ARG A 3 -6.06 18.50 6.67
N ASP A 4 -7.01 17.90 7.35
CA ASP A 4 -8.38 18.39 7.46
C ASP A 4 -8.78 18.49 8.94
N GLU A 5 -9.19 19.68 9.39
CA GLU A 5 -9.54 19.97 10.79
C GLU A 5 -8.50 19.51 11.83
N GLY A 6 -7.21 19.54 11.46
CA GLY A 6 -6.11 19.11 12.34
C GLY A 6 -5.89 17.59 12.40
N ARG A 7 -6.60 16.80 11.60
CA ARG A 7 -6.39 15.35 11.43
C ARG A 7 -5.72 15.05 10.09
N TYR A 8 -4.82 14.08 10.08
CA TYR A 8 -4.28 13.53 8.83
C TYR A 8 -5.37 12.71 8.14
N LYS A 9 -5.45 12.85 6.82
CA LYS A 9 -6.31 12.07 5.92
C LYS A 9 -5.51 11.55 4.75
N LEU A 10 -5.92 10.41 4.22
CA LEU A 10 -5.37 9.85 2.99
C LEU A 10 -6.13 10.44 1.79
N HIS A 11 -5.58 10.30 0.59
CA HIS A 11 -6.37 10.64 -0.59
C HIS A 11 -7.58 9.69 -0.66
N PRO A 12 -8.77 10.17 -1.09
CA PRO A 12 -9.93 9.32 -1.23
C PRO A 12 -9.63 8.10 -2.10
N GLY A 13 -10.30 6.98 -1.81
CA GLY A 13 -10.31 5.80 -2.69
C GLY A 13 -9.95 4.51 -1.99
N ALA A 14 -10.59 3.42 -2.43
CA ALA A 14 -10.24 2.09 -1.98
C ALA A 14 -8.97 1.61 -2.69
N LEU A 15 -8.01 1.12 -1.91
CA LEU A 15 -6.72 0.64 -2.40
C LEU A 15 -6.24 -0.50 -1.52
N TYR A 16 -5.73 -1.55 -2.16
CA TYR A 16 -5.06 -2.66 -1.49
C TYR A 16 -3.66 -2.86 -2.05
N LEU A 17 -2.72 -3.17 -1.17
CA LEU A 17 -1.33 -3.45 -1.45
C LEU A 17 -0.97 -4.82 -0.89
N TYR A 18 -0.34 -5.67 -1.69
CA TYR A 18 -0.02 -7.05 -1.30
C TYR A 18 1.20 -7.58 -2.06
N TYR A 19 1.81 -8.65 -1.53
CA TYR A 19 2.87 -9.37 -2.23
C TYR A 19 2.31 -10.59 -2.96
N LYS A 20 2.63 -10.73 -4.24
CA LYS A 20 2.34 -11.92 -5.04
C LYS A 20 3.60 -12.35 -5.77
N ASP A 21 3.99 -13.61 -5.61
CA ASP A 21 5.20 -14.19 -6.23
C ASP A 21 6.50 -13.37 -6.00
N GLY A 22 6.60 -12.73 -4.83
CA GLY A 22 7.76 -11.89 -4.47
C GLY A 22 7.68 -10.44 -4.94
N GLU A 23 6.66 -10.09 -5.74
CA GLU A 23 6.46 -8.75 -6.27
C GLU A 23 5.38 -8.00 -5.49
N LEU A 24 5.59 -6.69 -5.27
CA LEU A 24 4.57 -5.83 -4.68
C LEU A 24 3.55 -5.44 -5.75
N LYS A 25 2.27 -5.69 -5.49
CA LYS A 25 1.15 -5.40 -6.39
C LYS A 25 0.10 -4.56 -5.68
N ALA A 26 -0.68 -3.82 -6.46
CA ALA A 26 -1.80 -3.05 -5.95
C ALA A 26 -3.06 -3.20 -6.81
N ILE A 27 -4.23 -3.14 -6.16
CA ILE A 27 -5.53 -2.99 -6.82
C ILE A 27 -6.26 -1.79 -6.22
N ALA A 28 -6.94 -1.02 -7.06
CA ALA A 28 -7.58 0.24 -6.69
C ALA A 28 -8.90 0.45 -7.43
N ASP A 29 -9.76 1.32 -6.90
CA ASP A 29 -10.89 1.88 -7.65
C ASP A 29 -10.41 3.06 -8.52
N LEU A 30 -9.78 2.72 -9.65
CA LEU A 30 -9.13 3.71 -10.52
C LEU A 30 -10.15 4.61 -11.21
N ASP A 31 -11.17 4.02 -11.82
CA ASP A 31 -12.19 4.75 -12.57
C ASP A 31 -13.00 5.75 -11.73
N HIS A 32 -13.36 5.43 -10.48
CA HIS A 32 -14.22 6.31 -9.68
C HIS A 32 -13.45 7.28 -8.81
N VAL A 33 -12.20 6.97 -8.44
CA VAL A 33 -11.53 7.72 -7.37
C VAL A 33 -10.14 8.22 -7.74
N TYR A 34 -9.30 7.41 -8.38
CA TYR A 34 -7.90 7.79 -8.65
C TYR A 34 -7.65 8.36 -10.05
N GLY A 35 -8.57 8.20 -11.01
CA GLY A 35 -8.41 8.67 -12.39
C GLY A 35 -8.18 10.19 -12.52
N LYS A 36 -8.41 10.95 -11.43
CA LYS A 36 -8.20 12.40 -11.37
C LYS A 36 -6.91 12.81 -10.65
N CYS A 37 -6.25 11.90 -9.94
CA CYS A 37 -5.06 12.23 -9.15
C CYS A 37 -4.08 11.07 -9.04
N ARG A 38 -3.11 11.03 -9.96
CA ARG A 38 -2.00 10.06 -9.96
C ARG A 38 -1.10 10.21 -8.73
N GLU A 39 -0.84 11.44 -8.30
CA GLU A 39 0.05 11.67 -7.14
C GLU A 39 -0.58 11.13 -5.85
N GLY A 40 -1.87 11.40 -5.62
CA GLY A 40 -2.61 10.88 -4.47
C GLY A 40 -2.68 9.35 -4.44
N LEU A 41 -2.76 8.70 -5.60
CA LEU A 41 -2.60 7.25 -5.69
C LEU A 41 -1.20 6.80 -5.21
N LYS A 42 -0.13 7.43 -5.71
CA LYS A 42 1.25 7.12 -5.30
C LYS A 42 1.48 7.37 -3.80
N GLU A 43 0.95 8.46 -3.26
CA GLU A 43 1.05 8.75 -1.83
C GLU A 43 0.34 7.70 -0.97
N ASN A 44 -0.86 7.27 -1.37
CA ASN A 44 -1.57 6.19 -0.69
C ASN A 44 -0.81 4.87 -0.77
N ILE A 45 -0.23 4.53 -1.93
CA ILE A 45 0.64 3.35 -2.08
C ILE A 45 1.84 3.43 -1.14
N ARG A 46 2.54 4.58 -1.10
CA ARG A 46 3.70 4.79 -0.23
C ARG A 46 3.31 4.66 1.25
N PHE A 47 2.17 5.22 1.66
CA PHE A 47 1.65 5.10 3.01
C PHE A 47 1.34 3.64 3.38
N LEU A 48 0.58 2.93 2.55
CA LEU A 48 0.24 1.52 2.77
C LEU A 48 1.50 0.64 2.77
N HIS A 49 2.50 0.94 1.95
CA HIS A 49 3.78 0.24 2.00
C HIS A 49 4.50 0.44 3.34
N GLY A 50 4.44 1.66 3.90
CA GLY A 50 4.90 1.95 5.26
C GLY A 50 4.19 1.09 6.32
N VAL A 51 2.85 1.03 6.26
CA VAL A 51 2.05 0.17 7.13
C VAL A 51 2.45 -1.30 7.03
N LEU A 52 2.60 -1.82 5.81
CA LEU A 52 2.99 -3.21 5.57
C LEU A 52 4.38 -3.53 6.15
N ARG A 53 5.34 -2.62 6.00
CA ARG A 53 6.69 -2.75 6.58
C ARG A 53 6.68 -2.68 8.10
N ASP A 54 5.92 -1.76 8.68
CA ASP A 54 5.78 -1.62 10.13
C ASP A 54 5.16 -2.90 10.75
N LEU A 55 4.08 -3.42 10.17
CA LEU A 55 3.47 -4.67 10.61
C LEU A 55 4.47 -5.83 10.57
N LYS A 56 5.20 -5.99 9.46
CA LYS A 56 6.25 -7.02 9.35
C LYS A 56 7.34 -6.85 10.38
N SER A 57 7.79 -5.60 10.63
CA SER A 57 8.82 -5.31 11.65
C SER A 57 8.36 -5.62 13.08
N ARG A 58 7.05 -5.50 13.33
CA ARG A 58 6.39 -5.88 14.60
C ARG A 58 6.14 -7.40 14.72
N GLY A 59 6.55 -8.19 13.73
CA GLY A 59 6.44 -9.65 13.73
C GLY A 59 5.12 -10.19 13.19
N PHE A 60 4.28 -9.37 12.56
CA PHE A 60 3.07 -9.84 11.89
C PHE A 60 3.39 -10.39 10.50
N ASP A 61 2.82 -11.53 10.14
CA ASP A 61 2.84 -12.05 8.77
C ASP A 61 1.71 -11.40 7.95
N ALA A 62 1.85 -10.08 7.71
CA ALA A 62 0.91 -9.28 6.93
C ALA A 62 1.09 -9.54 5.42
N VAL A 63 0.01 -10.02 4.78
CA VAL A 63 -0.01 -10.40 3.37
C VAL A 63 -0.70 -9.36 2.49
N VAL A 64 -1.69 -8.67 3.04
CA VAL A 64 -2.42 -7.59 2.36
C VAL A 64 -2.62 -6.46 3.37
N VAL A 65 -2.45 -5.22 2.93
CA VAL A 65 -2.92 -4.03 3.64
C VAL A 65 -3.81 -3.23 2.71
N GLY A 66 -4.79 -2.53 3.26
CA GLY A 66 -5.65 -1.70 2.45
C GLY A 66 -6.30 -0.58 3.21
N LYS A 67 -6.86 0.33 2.44
CA LYS A 67 -7.76 1.38 2.93
C LYS A 67 -9.11 1.26 2.25
N ALA A 68 -10.16 1.51 3.01
CA ALA A 68 -11.46 1.85 2.45
C ALA A 68 -11.47 3.32 1.98
N PHE A 69 -12.58 3.73 1.36
CA PHE A 69 -12.74 5.09 0.86
C PHE A 69 -12.65 6.17 1.95
N ASP A 70 -13.13 5.87 3.15
CA ASP A 70 -13.25 6.75 4.32
C ASP A 70 -12.05 6.68 5.29
N ASP A 71 -10.91 6.17 4.81
CA ASP A 71 -9.63 6.06 5.53
C ASP A 71 -9.55 4.98 6.61
N ASP A 72 -10.57 4.12 6.72
CA ASP A 72 -10.46 2.90 7.51
C ASP A 72 -9.36 1.98 6.94
N LEU A 73 -8.41 1.59 7.79
CA LEU A 73 -7.29 0.73 7.43
C LEU A 73 -7.52 -0.71 7.85
N TYR A 74 -7.15 -1.63 6.95
CA TYR A 74 -7.27 -3.07 7.16
C TYR A 74 -5.93 -3.74 6.87
N ALA A 75 -5.60 -4.75 7.65
CA ALA A 75 -4.49 -5.64 7.36
C ALA A 75 -4.92 -7.09 7.50
N TRP A 76 -4.62 -7.89 6.49
CA TRP A 76 -4.77 -9.33 6.53
C TRP A 76 -3.47 -9.97 6.93
N VAL A 77 -3.51 -10.69 8.05
CA VAL A 77 -2.33 -11.33 8.64
C VAL A 77 -2.54 -12.85 8.71
N LYS A 78 -1.52 -13.63 8.37
CA LYS A 78 -1.52 -15.10 8.54
C LYS A 78 -1.36 -15.49 10.02
N SER A 79 -0.73 -14.65 10.83
CA SER A 79 -0.49 -14.83 12.26
C SER A 79 -0.83 -13.57 13.06
N GLY A 80 -1.29 -13.74 14.31
CA GLY A 80 -1.75 -12.63 15.19
C GLY A 80 -3.26 -12.66 15.47
N GLU A 81 -3.71 -12.03 16.56
CA GLU A 81 -5.11 -12.07 17.00
C GLU A 81 -6.03 -11.19 16.13
N PRO A 82 -7.05 -11.76 15.46
CA PRO A 82 -8.00 -10.99 14.65
C PRO A 82 -8.86 -10.08 15.54
N GLY A 83 -9.31 -8.94 15.00
CA GLY A 83 -10.12 -7.97 15.74
C GLY A 83 -9.33 -7.02 16.64
N LYS A 84 -8.01 -7.23 16.76
CA LYS A 84 -7.10 -6.26 17.38
C LYS A 84 -6.99 -5.03 16.46
N LYS A 85 -7.08 -3.84 17.07
CA LYS A 85 -6.75 -2.57 16.42
C LYS A 85 -5.30 -2.20 16.75
N LEU A 86 -4.53 -1.82 15.74
CA LEU A 86 -3.18 -1.29 15.90
C LEU A 86 -3.17 0.18 15.48
N ASP A 87 -2.29 0.97 16.09
CA ASP A 87 -2.05 2.35 15.68
C ASP A 87 -0.85 2.43 14.74
N TYR A 88 -1.00 3.24 13.70
CA TYR A 88 0.06 3.68 12.80
C TYR A 88 -0.18 5.13 12.41
N GLU A 89 0.69 6.03 12.86
CA GLU A 89 0.62 7.47 12.56
C GLU A 89 -0.74 8.12 12.89
N GLY A 90 -1.43 7.62 13.93
CA GLY A 90 -2.76 8.09 14.33
C GLY A 90 -3.92 7.46 13.56
N PHE A 91 -3.65 6.53 12.65
CA PHE A 91 -4.66 5.71 11.98
C PHE A 91 -4.82 4.35 12.68
N SER A 92 -6.07 3.92 12.83
CA SER A 92 -6.41 2.60 13.38
C SER A 92 -6.44 1.55 12.28
N ILE A 93 -5.56 0.56 12.36
CA ILE A 93 -5.52 -0.60 11.48
C ILE A 93 -6.29 -1.76 12.12
N LEU A 94 -7.33 -2.23 11.46
CA LEU A 94 -8.06 -3.43 11.87
C LEU A 94 -7.38 -4.69 11.32
N LEU A 95 -6.97 -5.59 12.23
CA LEU A 95 -6.42 -6.89 11.84
C LEU A 95 -7.53 -7.89 11.50
N SER A 96 -7.44 -8.47 10.31
CA SER A 96 -8.35 -9.48 9.78
C SER A 96 -7.59 -10.77 9.41
N ARG A 97 -8.32 -11.90 9.43
CA ARG A 97 -7.83 -13.22 8.98
C ARG A 97 -8.64 -13.78 7.79
N PHE A 98 -9.39 -12.93 7.12
CA PHE A 98 -10.51 -13.37 6.28
C PHE A 98 -10.13 -14.09 4.98
N VAL A 99 -8.87 -14.02 4.52
CA VAL A 99 -8.45 -14.65 3.25
C VAL A 99 -7.40 -15.73 3.47
N ALA A 100 -7.57 -16.89 2.84
CA ALA A 100 -6.62 -17.99 2.93
C ALA A 100 -5.43 -17.80 1.95
N SER A 101 -5.60 -17.00 0.90
CA SER A 101 -4.58 -16.71 -0.11
C SER A 101 -4.78 -15.37 -0.80
N VAL A 102 -3.73 -14.88 -1.48
CA VAL A 102 -3.81 -13.67 -2.32
C VAL A 102 -4.71 -13.88 -3.54
N ASP A 103 -4.73 -15.08 -4.13
CA ASP A 103 -5.61 -15.37 -5.27
C ASP A 103 -7.10 -15.33 -4.88
N GLU A 104 -7.43 -15.82 -3.69
CA GLU A 104 -8.79 -15.70 -3.15
C GLU A 104 -9.13 -14.24 -2.89
N PHE A 105 -8.20 -13.48 -2.32
CA PHE A 105 -8.36 -12.05 -2.10
C PHE A 105 -8.64 -11.28 -3.40
N GLU A 106 -7.87 -11.51 -4.46
CA GLU A 106 -8.09 -10.89 -5.78
C GLU A 106 -9.47 -11.26 -6.35
N LYS A 107 -9.88 -12.53 -6.26
CA LYS A 107 -11.21 -12.98 -6.71
C LYS A 107 -12.35 -12.29 -5.97
N MET A 108 -12.20 -12.05 -4.66
CA MET A 108 -13.20 -11.34 -3.87
C MET A 108 -13.29 -9.85 -4.22
N ASN A 109 -12.19 -9.27 -4.70
CA ASN A 109 -12.09 -7.88 -5.11
C ASN A 109 -12.03 -7.73 -6.64
N TRP A 110 -12.72 -8.62 -7.38
CA TRP A 110 -12.72 -8.66 -8.84
C TRP A 110 -13.21 -7.38 -9.53
N TYR A 111 -13.93 -6.53 -8.79
CA TYR A 111 -14.45 -5.24 -9.27
C TYR A 111 -13.42 -4.11 -9.17
N MET A 112 -12.27 -4.34 -8.54
CA MET A 112 -11.17 -3.39 -8.47
C MET A 112 -10.19 -3.62 -9.61
N GLU A 113 -9.55 -2.54 -10.05
CA GLU A 113 -8.61 -2.56 -11.16
C GLU A 113 -7.19 -2.72 -10.67
N ARG A 114 -6.35 -3.40 -11.44
CA ARG A 114 -4.92 -3.50 -11.15
C ARG A 114 -4.26 -2.15 -11.41
N VAL A 115 -3.47 -1.70 -10.45
CA VAL A 115 -2.59 -0.54 -10.64
C VAL A 115 -1.37 -1.00 -11.43
N ASP A 116 -0.97 -0.22 -12.44
CA ASP A 116 0.21 -0.52 -13.23
C ASP A 116 1.46 -0.63 -12.34
N ASP A 117 2.31 -1.64 -12.62
CA ASP A 117 3.45 -1.99 -11.78
C ASP A 117 4.49 -0.85 -11.71
N ASP A 118 4.61 -0.04 -12.77
CA ASP A 118 5.49 1.13 -12.82
C ASP A 118 5.07 2.21 -11.81
N ILE A 119 3.76 2.48 -11.68
CA ILE A 119 3.21 3.41 -10.68
C ILE A 119 3.51 2.91 -9.26
N VAL A 120 3.36 1.61 -9.02
CA VAL A 120 3.64 1.00 -7.71
C VAL A 120 5.12 1.16 -7.36
N LEU A 121 6.02 0.86 -8.30
CA LEU A 121 7.47 0.97 -8.12
C LEU A 121 7.94 2.41 -7.95
N GLU A 122 7.44 3.33 -8.78
CA GLU A 122 7.69 4.77 -8.64
C GLU A 122 7.26 5.26 -7.25
N ALA A 123 6.08 4.86 -6.78
CA ALA A 123 5.56 5.27 -5.48
C ALA A 123 6.46 4.84 -4.32
N ILE A 124 7.07 3.66 -4.39
CA ILE A 124 7.96 3.16 -3.33
C ILE A 124 9.43 3.56 -3.52
N GLY A 125 9.76 4.27 -4.61
CA GLY A 125 11.11 4.73 -4.92
C GLY A 125 12.05 3.61 -5.36
N VAL A 126 11.52 2.56 -5.99
CA VAL A 126 12.33 1.51 -6.62
C VAL A 126 12.37 1.80 -8.11
N GLU A 127 13.53 2.26 -8.62
CA GLU A 127 13.77 2.32 -10.06
C GLU A 127 14.09 0.91 -10.57
N TYR A 128 13.57 0.53 -11.75
CA TYR A 128 14.06 -0.66 -12.44
C TYR A 128 15.56 -0.46 -12.70
N PRO A 129 16.46 -1.40 -12.34
CA PRO A 129 17.81 -1.33 -12.84
C PRO A 129 17.74 -1.48 -14.37
N GLU A 130 17.94 -0.38 -15.08
CA GLU A 130 18.25 -0.44 -16.51
C GLU A 130 19.51 -1.27 -16.66
N HIS A 131 19.34 -2.49 -17.18
CA HIS A 131 20.39 -3.44 -17.51
C HIS A 131 21.35 -3.81 -16.36
N SER A 132 21.21 -5.05 -15.90
CA SER A 132 22.23 -5.79 -15.17
C SER A 132 23.58 -5.74 -15.90
N ILE A 133 24.52 -4.97 -15.36
CA ILE A 133 25.94 -5.30 -15.42
C ILE A 133 26.41 -5.49 -13.99
N GLU A 134 26.95 -6.69 -13.76
CA GLU A 134 27.49 -7.21 -12.51
C GLU A 134 28.42 -6.20 -11.81
N ASP A 135 28.12 -5.81 -10.57
CA ASP A 135 29.08 -5.85 -9.45
C ASP A 135 28.39 -5.55 -8.10
N GLY A 136 27.99 -6.61 -7.40
CA GLY A 136 28.42 -6.86 -6.02
C GLY A 136 28.28 -5.81 -4.90
N ARG A 137 27.35 -4.84 -4.91
CA ARG A 137 27.02 -4.04 -3.70
C ARG A 137 25.54 -3.74 -3.54
N ASP A 138 24.95 -4.33 -2.51
CA ASP A 138 23.62 -4.03 -1.99
C ASP A 138 23.64 -2.70 -1.23
N ASP A 139 23.49 -1.58 -1.94
CA ASP A 139 23.15 -0.29 -1.32
C ASP A 139 21.96 0.31 -2.08
N VAL A 140 20.74 0.01 -1.60
CA VAL A 140 19.51 0.66 -2.05
C VAL A 140 19.52 2.09 -1.50
N ILE A 141 19.78 3.07 -2.36
CA ILE A 141 19.64 4.49 -2.04
C ILE A 141 18.15 4.86 -2.17
N ILE A 142 17.46 5.02 -1.03
CA ILE A 142 16.08 5.54 -1.00
C ILE A 142 16.13 7.06 -0.99
N GLY A 143 15.93 7.68 -2.15
CA GLY A 143 15.70 9.12 -2.28
C GLY A 143 14.25 9.46 -1.92
N TYR A 144 14.03 10.26 -0.88
CA TYR A 144 12.73 10.87 -0.62
C TYR A 144 12.62 12.17 -1.41
N SER A 145 11.80 12.17 -2.47
CA SER A 145 11.43 13.40 -3.17
C SER A 145 10.06 13.86 -2.68
N HIS A 146 10.03 15.01 -2.01
CA HIS A 146 8.82 15.73 -1.68
C HIS A 146 8.41 16.61 -2.87
N TYR A 147 7.53 16.10 -3.73
CA TYR A 147 6.78 16.94 -4.67
C TYR A 147 5.33 16.97 -4.22
N PHE A 148 4.88 18.14 -3.77
CA PHE A 148 3.48 18.46 -3.52
C PHE A 148 2.95 19.12 -4.79
N ASP A 149 2.31 18.34 -5.65
CA ASP A 149 1.40 18.88 -6.65
C ASP A 149 -0.03 18.68 -6.11
N ASP A 150 -0.75 19.79 -5.95
CA ASP A 150 -2.08 19.82 -5.37
C ASP A 150 -3.07 19.00 -6.22
N CYS A 151 -3.43 17.84 -5.68
CA CYS A 151 -4.77 17.29 -5.74
C CYS A 151 -5.45 17.50 -4.38
#